data_AF-A0A1Z8QF05-F1
#
_entry.id   AF-A0A1Z8QF05-F1
#
_cell.length_a   1.000
_cell.length_b   1.000
_cell.length_c   1.000
_cell.angle_alpha   90.00
_cell.angle_beta   90.00
_cell.angle_gamma   90.00
#
_symmetry.space_group_name_H-M   'P 1'
#
loop_
_entity.id
_entity.type
_entity.pdbx_description
1 polymer ?
#
loop_
_entity_poly.entity_id
_entity_poly.type
_entity_poly.pdbx_seq_one_letter_code
_entity_poly.pdbx_strand_id
1 'polypeptide(L)'
;MSKNPNLLVQDIQSLEIASPLVELFEVEFDSTTTLYLHPGVDDTIRVSKIDGSTITVNALTNVGSGTTLTFTGTNSQDGSATSITKTVSGSNPNTNTITLNNTTDLSVGFEVTGPGISPIDYSPIVFDGNTYYALPMEMTDLSINTEGVQNRPTLTIANVDSILRKSSIFQNANDGGIDGIANFKLEDLIGKRITKRSTLKKYLNIDTSNVSTRAVVEYPKRVHIFDRIKQKTSDIVIFELANPFDLEKVNLPGRQVIGKYCPWAYQGRTFSTPTGGCTWTANSGVRTSVNFDNLLIPGTSEYNFTLGIVAYKYNLYFTTDDEPIIWKYLIHNSSSPANILSGKLHPGNTSSTFAKDDLVALSDGGSGYTYWQSKIASNSTVPSTSNGNWRQIRVYEPWVSGETYSTHATDAKRNDYVVHPVSSALSKNDTTFDFQDTTTVFRSVITSTGITPEATAGQWARADICGKSLKSCRQRYQYKRKENAGTGQNTIPSVDVTTTIPLPFGGFPGSRKFR
;
A
#
# COMPACT_ATOMS: atom_id res chain seq x y z
N MET A 1 15.65 0.07 -6.91
CA MET A 1 16.72 0.02 -7.91
C MET A 1 17.90 0.78 -7.36
N SER A 2 18.96 0.08 -6.94
CA SER A 2 20.20 0.69 -6.44
C SER A 2 20.90 1.45 -7.57
N LYS A 3 21.23 2.73 -7.36
CA LYS A 3 22.02 3.53 -8.30
C LYS A 3 23.50 3.11 -8.16
N ASN A 4 24.02 2.42 -9.17
CA ASN A 4 25.44 2.21 -9.49
C ASN A 4 26.41 1.81 -8.35
N PRO A 5 26.27 0.60 -7.76
CA PRO A 5 27.28 0.06 -6.83
C PRO A 5 28.67 -0.13 -7.48
N ASN A 6 28.75 -0.21 -8.82
CA ASN A 6 30.02 -0.38 -9.54
C ASN A 6 30.98 0.81 -9.40
N LEU A 7 30.47 2.04 -9.23
CA LEU A 7 31.32 3.23 -9.11
C LEU A 7 32.09 3.24 -7.79
N LEU A 8 31.43 2.90 -6.67
CA LEU A 8 32.07 2.80 -5.36
C LEU A 8 33.16 1.74 -5.30
N VAL A 9 32.89 0.58 -5.92
CA VAL A 9 33.86 -0.53 -5.95
C VAL A 9 35.06 -0.18 -6.83
N GLN A 10 34.85 0.47 -7.98
CA GLN A 10 35.95 0.98 -8.81
C GLN A 10 36.79 2.03 -8.09
N ASP A 11 36.14 2.95 -7.37
CA ASP A 11 36.79 4.04 -6.66
C ASP A 11 37.61 3.62 -5.44
N ILE A 12 37.25 2.50 -4.80
CA ILE A 12 38.06 1.92 -3.72
C ILE A 12 39.27 1.18 -4.30
N GLN A 13 39.14 0.63 -5.51
CA GLN A 13 40.21 -0.10 -6.18
C GLN A 13 41.18 0.82 -6.94
N SER A 14 40.73 1.99 -7.40
CA SER A 14 41.61 3.01 -7.96
C SER A 14 42.33 3.73 -6.81
N LEU A 15 43.60 3.41 -6.62
CA LEU A 15 44.49 4.01 -5.61
C LEU A 15 44.72 5.53 -5.78
N GLU A 16 43.95 6.23 -6.63
CA GLU A 16 44.17 7.62 -7.02
C GLU A 16 43.66 8.65 -6.01
N ILE A 17 42.65 8.33 -5.18
CA ILE A 17 42.18 9.25 -4.11
C ILE A 17 41.73 8.43 -2.91
N ALA A 18 42.53 8.40 -1.85
CA ALA A 18 42.13 7.85 -0.56
C ALA A 18 40.93 8.66 -0.02
N SER A 19 39.74 8.05 -0.01
CA SER A 19 38.53 8.66 0.54
C SER A 19 37.94 7.70 1.58
N PRO A 20 37.89 8.08 2.87
CA PRO A 20 37.35 7.22 3.91
C PRO A 20 35.84 6.98 3.72
N LEU A 21 35.37 5.86 4.28
CA LEU A 21 33.95 5.53 4.40
C LEU A 21 33.31 6.41 5.47
N VAL A 22 32.15 6.96 5.18
CA VAL A 22 31.37 7.76 6.13
C VAL A 22 30.02 7.08 6.35
N GLU A 23 29.63 7.01 7.62
CA GLU A 23 28.35 6.45 8.06
C GLU A 23 27.38 7.57 8.40
N LEU A 24 26.16 7.47 7.88
CA LEU A 24 25.07 8.40 8.13
C LEU A 24 23.86 7.61 8.65
N PHE A 25 23.12 8.19 9.59
CA PHE A 25 21.98 7.56 10.23
C PHE A 25 20.74 8.42 10.08
N GLU A 26 19.64 7.81 9.63
CA GLU A 26 18.33 8.42 9.55
C GLU A 26 17.41 7.71 10.55
N VAL A 27 16.95 8.42 11.57
CA VAL A 27 16.10 7.88 12.64
C VAL A 27 14.69 8.47 12.51
N GLU A 28 13.72 7.62 12.21
CA GLU A 28 12.32 8.02 12.08
C GLU A 28 11.72 8.24 13.48
N PHE A 29 11.27 9.45 13.80
CA PHE A 29 10.64 9.72 15.09
C PHE A 29 9.11 9.57 15.01
N ASP A 30 8.51 10.17 13.99
CA ASP A 30 7.09 10.06 13.65
C ASP A 30 6.90 10.11 12.13
N SER A 31 5.64 10.13 11.66
CA SER A 31 5.33 10.15 10.23
C SER A 31 5.82 11.39 9.47
N THR A 32 6.23 12.43 10.17
CA THR A 32 6.63 13.75 9.64
C THR A 32 8.06 14.15 10.01
N THR A 33 8.66 13.51 11.02
CA THR A 33 9.93 13.92 11.61
C THR A 33 10.97 12.80 11.49
N THR A 34 12.10 13.10 10.85
CA THR A 34 13.27 12.22 10.76
C THR A 34 14.51 12.97 11.25
N LEU A 35 15.28 12.34 12.12
CA LEU A 35 16.55 12.85 12.61
C LEU A 35 17.68 12.39 11.70
N TYR A 36 18.54 13.31 11.29
CA TYR A 36 19.69 13.07 10.42
C TYR A 36 20.98 13.22 11.22
N LEU A 37 21.69 12.11 11.44
CA LEU A 37 22.82 12.04 12.36
C LEU A 37 24.06 11.43 11.71
N HIS A 38 25.25 11.83 12.16
CA HIS A 38 26.52 11.19 11.82
C HIS A 38 27.42 11.04 13.07
N PRO A 39 28.27 10.01 13.16
CA PRO A 39 29.09 9.75 14.34
C PRO A 39 30.33 10.66 14.49
N GLY A 40 30.56 11.54 13.51
CA GLY A 40 31.82 12.27 13.28
C GLY A 40 32.46 11.87 11.95
N VAL A 41 33.17 12.79 11.30
CA VAL A 41 33.83 12.51 10.02
C VAL A 41 35.32 12.74 10.18
N ASP A 42 36.08 11.64 10.17
CA ASP A 42 37.54 11.67 10.08
C ASP A 42 38.28 12.12 11.34
N ASP A 43 39.60 11.90 11.33
CA ASP A 43 40.57 12.30 12.34
C ASP A 43 41.26 13.63 11.98
N THR A 44 40.65 14.46 11.11
CA THR A 44 41.18 15.78 10.74
C THR A 44 40.15 16.92 10.77
N ILE A 45 40.50 18.05 11.42
CA ILE A 45 39.72 19.30 11.42
C ILE A 45 39.97 20.10 10.14
N ARG A 46 39.01 20.92 9.71
CA ARG A 46 39.13 21.77 8.50
C ARG A 46 38.94 23.26 8.77
N VAL A 47 39.45 24.08 7.84
CA VAL A 47 39.13 25.51 7.74
C VAL A 47 37.70 25.66 7.20
N SER A 48 36.79 26.19 8.03
CA SER A 48 35.39 26.41 7.65
C SER A 48 35.10 27.79 7.09
N LYS A 49 35.88 28.80 7.49
CA LYS A 49 35.77 30.18 6.95
C LYS A 49 37.11 30.90 7.03
N ILE A 50 37.36 31.81 6.09
CA ILE A 50 38.47 32.78 6.11
C ILE A 50 37.88 34.19 6.04
N ASP A 51 38.25 35.07 6.98
CA ASP A 51 37.80 36.46 7.06
C ASP A 51 38.99 37.37 7.42
N GLY A 52 39.57 38.03 6.41
CA GLY A 52 40.81 38.78 6.56
C GLY A 52 41.97 37.91 7.03
N SER A 53 42.50 38.19 8.23
CA SER A 53 43.58 37.43 8.90
C SER A 53 43.07 36.29 9.79
N THR A 54 41.74 36.11 9.85
CA THR A 54 41.08 35.23 10.81
C THR A 54 40.58 33.99 10.11
N ILE A 55 40.89 32.81 10.64
CA ILE A 55 40.29 31.55 10.21
C ILE A 55 39.31 31.06 11.26
N THR A 56 38.20 30.48 10.80
CA THR A 56 37.35 29.66 11.65
C THR A 56 37.69 28.21 11.37
N VAL A 57 38.00 27.46 12.43
CA VAL A 57 38.27 26.02 12.36
C VAL A 57 37.17 25.29 13.09
N ASN A 58 36.87 24.08 12.65
CA ASN A 58 35.86 23.24 13.29
C ASN A 58 36.42 22.49 14.51
N ALA A 59 37.30 23.13 15.29
CA ALA A 59 37.92 22.53 16.47
C ALA A 59 37.07 22.77 17.74
N LEU A 60 37.12 21.83 18.69
CA LEU A 60 36.46 21.92 20.01
C LEU A 60 37.34 22.57 21.09
N THR A 61 38.58 22.96 20.78
CA THR A 61 39.61 23.28 21.77
C THR A 61 40.32 24.61 21.48
N ASN A 62 40.55 25.38 22.55
CA ASN A 62 41.33 26.62 22.48
C ASN A 62 42.78 26.31 22.11
N VAL A 63 43.24 26.88 20.99
CA VAL A 63 44.64 26.81 20.57
C VAL A 63 45.40 28.00 21.15
N GLY A 64 46.45 27.73 21.92
CA GLY A 64 47.26 28.77 22.57
C GLY A 64 48.00 29.66 21.58
N SER A 65 48.21 30.93 21.95
CA SER A 65 49.11 31.83 21.21
C SER A 65 50.52 31.24 21.14
N GLY A 66 51.13 31.26 19.97
CA GLY A 66 52.45 30.64 19.73
C GLY A 66 52.42 29.18 19.29
N THR A 67 51.25 28.53 19.27
CA THR A 67 51.12 27.19 18.68
C THR A 67 51.23 27.27 17.15
N THR A 68 52.05 26.40 16.56
CA THR A 68 52.17 26.24 15.11
C THR A 68 51.23 25.14 14.63
N LEU A 69 50.34 25.51 13.71
CA LEU A 69 49.41 24.60 13.04
C LEU A 69 49.86 24.37 11.60
N THR A 70 49.59 23.18 11.10
CA THR A 70 49.89 22.76 9.73
C THR A 70 48.58 22.65 8.96
N PHE A 71 48.52 23.31 7.81
CA PHE A 71 47.39 23.35 6.89
C PHE A 71 47.73 22.59 5.62
N THR A 72 47.09 21.46 5.39
CA THR A 72 47.29 20.62 4.20
C THR A 72 46.07 20.68 3.28
N GLY A 73 46.27 20.93 2.00
CA GLY A 73 45.19 21.05 1.02
C GLY A 73 45.72 21.09 -0.41
N THR A 74 44.89 21.51 -1.35
CA THR A 74 45.29 21.76 -2.74
C THR A 74 45.33 23.25 -3.02
N ASN A 75 46.35 23.71 -3.75
CA ASN A 75 46.43 25.10 -4.17
C ASN A 75 45.28 25.42 -5.13
N SER A 76 44.56 26.51 -4.83
CA SER A 76 43.42 26.98 -5.62
C SER A 76 43.73 27.34 -7.07
N GLN A 77 45.01 27.59 -7.41
CA GLN A 77 45.41 28.01 -8.75
C GLN A 77 45.81 26.85 -9.67
N ASP A 78 46.43 25.79 -9.15
CA ASP A 78 47.00 24.71 -9.96
C ASP A 78 46.62 23.29 -9.48
N GLY A 79 45.85 23.17 -8.39
CA GLY A 79 45.42 21.88 -7.85
C GLY A 79 46.53 21.04 -7.20
N SER A 80 47.75 21.57 -7.10
CA SER A 80 48.88 20.87 -6.49
C SER A 80 48.69 20.71 -4.98
N ALA A 81 49.14 19.57 -4.43
CA ALA A 81 49.14 19.36 -2.99
C ALA A 81 50.08 20.39 -2.32
N THR A 82 49.56 21.10 -1.33
CA THR A 82 50.23 22.19 -0.63
C THR A 82 50.11 21.98 0.88
N SER A 83 51.20 22.22 1.61
CA SER A 83 51.25 22.20 3.07
C SER A 83 51.87 23.49 3.57
N ILE A 84 51.14 24.23 4.40
CA ILE A 84 51.54 25.55 4.91
C ILE A 84 51.46 25.51 6.43
N THR A 85 52.51 25.96 7.11
CA THR A 85 52.49 26.11 8.57
C THR A 85 52.24 27.57 8.94
N LYS A 86 51.37 27.80 9.93
CA LYS A 86 51.12 29.14 10.48
C LYS A 86 51.13 29.09 12.01
N THR A 87 51.68 30.13 12.63
CA THR A 87 51.69 30.29 14.08
C THR A 87 50.54 31.20 14.50
N VAL A 88 49.75 30.75 15.48
CA VAL A 88 48.63 31.52 16.04
C VAL A 88 49.14 32.77 16.75
N SER A 89 48.61 33.94 16.40
CA SER A 89 48.94 35.21 17.05
C SER A 89 47.80 35.77 17.88
N GLY A 90 48.06 35.97 19.17
CA GLY A 90 47.12 36.57 20.12
C GLY A 90 46.13 35.58 20.72
N SER A 91 45.75 35.81 21.99
CA SER A 91 44.76 35.00 22.69
C SER A 91 43.40 35.15 22.04
N ASN A 92 42.85 34.08 21.46
CA ASN A 92 41.48 34.07 20.97
C ASN A 92 40.50 33.75 22.13
N PRO A 93 39.53 34.63 22.43
CA PRO A 93 38.53 34.35 23.46
C PRO A 93 37.40 33.43 22.99
N ASN A 94 37.28 33.14 21.68
CA ASN A 94 36.25 32.28 21.10
C ASN A 94 36.85 30.95 20.65
N THR A 95 36.20 29.83 21.00
CA THR A 95 36.77 28.48 20.93
C THR A 95 37.16 27.97 19.55
N ASN A 96 36.70 28.63 18.47
CA ASN A 96 36.79 28.11 17.10
C ASN A 96 37.45 29.10 16.13
N THR A 97 37.92 30.25 16.62
CA THR A 97 38.49 31.30 15.80
C THR A 97 40.00 31.34 16.03
N ILE A 98 40.79 31.51 14.98
CA ILE A 98 42.25 31.60 15.07
C ILE A 98 42.70 32.81 14.25
N THR A 99 43.47 33.71 14.88
CA THR A 99 44.06 34.86 14.21
C THR A 99 45.46 34.48 13.72
N LEU A 100 45.73 34.72 12.44
CA LEU A 100 46.98 34.38 11.78
C LEU A 100 47.80 35.65 11.46
N ASN A 101 49.13 35.51 11.47
CA ASN A 101 50.05 36.59 11.12
C ASN A 101 50.03 36.97 9.63
N ASN A 102 49.60 36.07 8.74
CA ASN A 102 49.35 36.30 7.32
C ASN A 102 48.39 35.24 6.75
N THR A 103 47.62 35.60 5.72
CA THR A 103 46.62 34.71 5.09
C THR A 103 46.89 34.39 3.63
N THR A 104 48.04 34.80 3.10
CA THR A 104 48.44 34.37 1.76
C THR A 104 48.61 32.84 1.76
N ASP A 105 47.90 32.20 0.84
CA ASP A 105 47.92 30.78 0.45
C ASP A 105 47.00 29.79 1.21
N LEU A 106 46.11 30.23 2.11
CA LEU A 106 45.10 29.35 2.73
C LEU A 106 43.76 29.38 1.99
N SER A 107 43.07 28.24 1.90
CA SER A 107 41.71 28.13 1.34
C SER A 107 40.76 27.39 2.29
N VAL A 108 39.45 27.63 2.14
CA VAL A 108 38.41 26.86 2.83
C VAL A 108 38.54 25.38 2.46
N GLY A 109 38.41 24.49 3.45
CA GLY A 109 38.52 23.04 3.26
C GLY A 109 39.91 22.44 3.46
N PHE A 110 40.96 23.26 3.68
CA PHE A 110 42.28 22.78 4.12
C PHE A 110 42.16 22.05 5.46
N GLU A 111 42.85 20.92 5.58
CA GLU A 111 42.95 20.14 6.82
C GLU A 111 43.95 20.79 7.75
N VAL A 112 43.60 20.87 9.04
CA VAL A 112 44.35 21.54 10.09
C VAL A 112 44.81 20.49 11.09
N THR A 113 46.12 20.40 11.29
CA THR A 113 46.74 19.53 12.29
C THR A 113 47.69 20.34 13.17
N GLY A 114 47.87 19.90 14.41
CA GLY A 114 48.82 20.53 15.33
C GLY A 114 48.49 20.30 16.80
N PRO A 115 49.38 20.71 17.71
CA PRO A 115 49.17 20.56 19.15
C PRO A 115 47.88 21.26 19.60
N GLY A 116 47.02 20.55 20.33
CA GLY A 116 45.77 21.11 20.84
C GLY A 116 44.58 21.07 19.86
N ILE A 117 44.73 20.49 18.66
CA ILE A 117 43.63 20.16 17.76
C ILE A 117 43.19 18.71 18.01
N SER A 118 41.92 18.50 18.40
CA SER A 118 41.33 17.15 18.43
C SER A 118 41.16 16.64 17.00
N PRO A 119 41.49 15.38 16.71
CA PRO A 119 41.41 14.85 15.35
C PRO A 119 39.96 14.85 14.81
N ILE A 120 38.95 14.61 15.63
CA ILE A 120 37.61 14.32 15.09
C ILE A 120 36.83 15.58 14.66
N ASP A 121 36.35 15.62 13.41
CA ASP A 121 35.44 16.66 12.91
C ASP A 121 33.96 16.32 13.17
N TYR A 122 33.29 17.21 13.90
CA TYR A 122 31.88 17.12 14.28
C TYR A 122 31.00 18.12 13.51
N SER A 123 31.47 18.62 12.38
CA SER A 123 30.73 19.59 11.56
C SER A 123 29.55 18.95 10.84
N PRO A 124 28.46 19.72 10.62
CA PRO A 124 27.33 19.24 9.84
C PRO A 124 27.75 18.80 8.44
N ILE A 125 27.12 17.73 7.94
CA ILE A 125 27.35 17.18 6.59
C ILE A 125 26.10 17.38 5.76
N VAL A 126 26.23 17.79 4.51
CA VAL A 126 25.10 17.77 3.56
C VAL A 126 25.19 16.57 2.64
N PHE A 127 24.13 15.74 2.64
CA PHE A 127 24.01 14.58 1.77
C PHE A 127 22.55 14.36 1.36
N ASP A 128 22.32 14.07 0.08
CA ASP A 128 20.97 13.77 -0.45
C ASP A 128 19.93 14.86 -0.11
N GLY A 129 20.36 16.13 -0.08
CA GLY A 129 19.52 17.28 0.26
C GLY A 129 19.24 17.49 1.75
N ASN A 130 19.76 16.64 2.64
CA ASN A 130 19.57 16.75 4.09
C ASN A 130 20.88 17.13 4.80
N THR A 131 20.75 17.86 5.91
CA THR A 131 21.87 18.21 6.80
C THR A 131 21.92 17.21 7.97
N TYR A 132 23.03 16.48 8.08
CA TYR A 132 23.30 15.54 9.16
C TYR A 132 24.10 16.23 10.25
N TYR A 133 23.71 16.03 11.51
CA TYR A 133 24.37 16.59 12.68
C TYR A 133 25.19 15.56 13.45
N ALA A 134 26.26 16.01 14.09
CA ALA A 134 27.14 15.13 14.84
C ALA A 134 26.47 14.63 16.12
N LEU A 135 26.41 13.31 16.27
CA LEU A 135 26.04 12.63 17.52
C LEU A 135 26.90 11.39 17.67
N PRO A 136 27.70 11.24 18.73
CA PRO A 136 28.51 10.05 18.94
C PRO A 136 27.62 8.80 18.99
N MET A 137 27.79 7.94 17.99
CA MET A 137 27.04 6.71 17.87
C MET A 137 27.85 5.65 17.12
N GLU A 138 27.60 4.38 17.44
CA GLU A 138 28.28 3.25 16.81
C GLU A 138 27.29 2.10 16.65
N MET A 139 27.23 1.53 15.44
CA MET A 139 26.40 0.37 15.14
C MET A 139 27.29 -0.84 14.82
N THR A 140 27.25 -1.85 15.69
CA THR A 140 28.02 -3.08 15.60
C THR A 140 27.13 -4.29 15.30
N ASP A 141 27.72 -5.47 15.09
CA ASP A 141 26.98 -6.73 14.88
C ASP A 141 26.06 -6.76 13.64
N LEU A 142 26.48 -6.04 12.60
CA LEU A 142 25.80 -5.92 11.31
C LEU A 142 26.04 -7.10 10.34
N SER A 143 26.51 -8.25 10.83
CA SER A 143 26.75 -9.43 10.01
C SER A 143 25.45 -10.06 9.53
N ILE A 144 25.41 -10.43 8.25
CA ILE A 144 24.29 -11.18 7.67
C ILE A 144 24.69 -12.65 7.69
N ASN A 145 23.97 -13.45 8.46
CA ASN A 145 24.16 -14.91 8.47
C ASN A 145 23.23 -15.51 7.43
N THR A 146 23.67 -16.49 6.64
CA THR A 146 22.79 -17.18 5.68
C THR A 146 22.06 -18.38 6.29
N GLU A 147 22.43 -18.76 7.51
CA GLU A 147 21.91 -19.92 8.22
C GLU A 147 21.54 -19.53 9.66
N GLY A 148 20.35 -19.94 10.11
CA GLY A 148 19.87 -19.71 11.48
C GLY A 148 19.24 -18.34 11.74
N VAL A 149 19.17 -17.96 13.02
CA VAL A 149 18.63 -16.68 13.48
C VAL A 149 19.58 -15.57 13.03
N GLN A 150 19.02 -14.50 12.45
CA GLN A 150 19.83 -13.34 12.05
C GLN A 150 20.46 -12.69 13.28
N ASN A 151 21.62 -12.09 13.09
CA ASN A 151 22.24 -11.30 14.15
C ASN A 151 21.33 -10.11 14.52
N ARG A 152 21.36 -9.71 15.79
CA ARG A 152 20.63 -8.57 16.34
C ARG A 152 21.62 -7.44 16.62
N PRO A 153 21.78 -6.49 15.67
CA PRO A 153 22.79 -5.45 15.79
C PRO A 153 22.60 -4.62 17.06
N THR A 154 23.69 -4.10 17.61
CA THR A 154 23.61 -3.15 18.72
C THR A 154 23.99 -1.76 18.25
N LEU A 155 23.22 -0.77 18.69
CA LEU A 155 23.50 0.64 18.45
C LEU A 155 23.79 1.32 19.78
N THR A 156 25.03 1.77 19.95
CA THR A 156 25.47 2.59 21.08
C THR A 156 25.32 4.06 20.68
N ILE A 157 24.67 4.87 21.51
CA ILE A 157 24.52 6.31 21.32
C ILE A 157 24.90 7.02 22.63
N ALA A 158 25.52 8.19 22.54
CA ALA A 158 25.71 9.06 23.70
C ALA A 158 24.37 9.38 24.39
N ASN A 159 24.32 9.26 25.72
CA ASN A 159 23.12 9.53 26.53
C ASN A 159 22.94 11.03 26.77
N VAL A 160 22.79 11.79 25.68
CA VAL A 160 22.69 13.25 25.70
C VAL A 160 21.34 13.70 25.15
N ASP A 161 20.24 13.29 25.79
CA ASP A 161 18.87 13.68 25.39
C ASP A 161 18.74 15.19 25.13
N SER A 162 19.49 16.02 25.88
CA SER A 162 19.48 17.46 25.73
C SER A 162 19.83 17.93 24.32
N ILE A 163 20.66 17.20 23.56
CA ILE A 163 21.08 17.61 22.23
C ILE A 163 19.96 17.54 21.20
N LEU A 164 18.95 16.69 21.40
CA LEU A 164 17.83 16.41 20.48
C LEU A 164 16.51 17.11 20.89
N ARG A 165 16.49 17.86 22.00
CA ARG A 165 15.31 18.60 22.48
C ARG A 165 15.12 19.95 21.77
N LYS A 166 13.86 20.41 21.70
CA LYS A 166 13.38 21.71 21.18
C LYS A 166 14.11 22.98 21.66
N SER A 167 14.91 22.88 22.71
CA SER A 167 15.63 24.00 23.34
C SER A 167 17.14 23.75 23.46
N SER A 168 17.68 22.84 22.64
CA SER A 168 19.10 22.52 22.62
C SER A 168 19.91 23.63 21.97
N ILE A 169 20.83 24.26 22.71
CA ILE A 169 21.83 25.20 22.16
C ILE A 169 22.81 24.53 21.18
N PHE A 170 22.84 23.21 21.15
CA PHE A 170 23.73 22.40 20.30
C PHE A 170 23.05 21.91 19.02
N GLN A 171 21.73 22.11 18.87
CA GLN A 171 21.02 21.74 17.64
C GLN A 171 21.24 22.73 16.51
N ASN A 172 21.64 23.96 16.82
CA ASN A 172 22.13 24.96 15.88
C ASN A 172 22.71 26.11 16.68
N ALA A 173 24.02 26.30 16.63
CA ALA A 173 24.64 27.47 17.23
C ALA A 173 24.33 28.78 16.45
N ASN A 174 23.38 28.82 15.48
CA ASN A 174 23.07 30.03 14.69
C ASN A 174 21.69 30.16 14.01
N ASP A 175 20.67 29.31 14.23
CA ASP A 175 19.37 29.47 13.52
C ASP A 175 18.22 30.06 14.36
N GLY A 176 18.32 30.10 15.70
CA GLY A 176 17.21 30.53 16.55
C GLY A 176 15.93 29.70 16.38
N GLY A 177 16.05 28.47 15.86
CA GLY A 177 14.93 27.61 15.45
C GLY A 177 14.18 26.98 16.62
N ILE A 178 12.89 26.75 16.39
CA ILE A 178 11.93 26.16 17.35
C ILE A 178 11.76 24.65 17.07
N ASP A 179 12.72 24.01 16.38
CA ASP A 179 12.48 22.81 15.57
C ASP A 179 12.86 21.48 16.22
N GLY A 180 13.42 21.49 17.44
CA GLY A 180 13.71 20.23 18.14
C GLY A 180 12.44 19.54 18.68
N ILE A 181 12.59 18.28 19.06
CA ILE A 181 11.46 17.46 19.50
C ILE A 181 11.11 17.81 20.96
N ALA A 182 9.85 18.18 21.21
CA ALA A 182 9.38 18.50 22.56
C ALA A 182 9.38 17.23 23.44
N ASN A 183 10.02 17.30 24.61
CA ASN A 183 10.13 16.21 25.58
C ASN A 183 10.82 14.94 25.07
N PHE A 184 11.69 15.04 24.06
CA PHE A 184 12.44 13.90 23.54
C PHE A 184 13.16 13.12 24.65
N LYS A 185 12.96 11.80 24.62
CA LYS A 185 13.71 10.81 25.37
C LYS A 185 14.21 9.74 24.42
N LEU A 186 15.43 9.26 24.63
CA LEU A 186 15.98 8.13 23.88
C LEU A 186 15.06 6.88 23.92
N GLU A 187 14.30 6.70 25.00
CA GLU A 187 13.28 5.65 25.13
C GLU A 187 12.17 5.71 24.06
N ASP A 188 11.85 6.90 23.54
CA ASP A 188 10.79 7.08 22.54
C ASP A 188 11.18 6.53 21.16
N LEU A 189 12.45 6.17 20.99
CA LEU A 189 12.95 5.50 19.79
C LEU A 189 12.53 4.02 19.71
N ILE A 190 12.04 3.41 20.78
CA ILE A 190 11.60 2.00 20.74
C ILE A 190 10.45 1.82 19.74
N GLY A 191 10.58 0.81 18.88
CA GLY A 191 9.68 0.53 17.76
C GLY A 191 9.89 1.41 16.53
N LYS A 192 10.79 2.40 16.60
CA LYS A 192 11.12 3.27 15.47
C LYS A 192 12.12 2.64 14.53
N ARG A 193 12.16 3.17 13.31
CA ARG A 193 13.05 2.69 12.25
C ARG A 193 14.33 3.53 12.21
N ILE A 194 15.46 2.85 12.11
CA ILE A 194 16.76 3.45 11.82
C ILE A 194 17.27 2.95 10.47
N THR A 195 17.76 3.87 9.65
CA THR A 195 18.40 3.57 8.37
C THR A 195 19.86 3.98 8.43
N LYS A 196 20.77 3.01 8.33
CA LYS A 196 22.20 3.23 8.16
C LYS A 196 22.51 3.37 6.67
N ARG A 197 23.10 4.49 6.30
CA ARG A 197 23.62 4.80 4.96
C ARG A 197 25.14 4.85 5.04
N SER A 198 25.80 4.44 3.97
CA SER A 198 27.27 4.45 3.89
C SER A 198 27.71 4.94 2.52
N THR A 199 28.60 5.91 2.49
CA THR A 199 29.15 6.49 1.26
C THR A 199 30.62 6.86 1.45
N LEU A 200 31.33 7.21 0.38
CA LEU A 200 32.71 7.73 0.47
C LEU A 200 32.68 9.24 0.70
N LYS A 201 33.61 9.75 1.52
CA LYS A 201 33.74 11.18 1.83
C LYS A 201 33.76 12.10 0.59
N LYS A 202 34.37 11.68 -0.51
CA LYS A 202 34.40 12.45 -1.78
C LYS A 202 33.02 12.73 -2.40
N TYR A 203 31.98 12.01 -1.95
CA TYR A 203 30.60 12.17 -2.38
C TYR A 203 29.77 13.06 -1.43
N LEU A 204 30.38 13.53 -0.34
CA LEU A 204 29.75 14.44 0.63
C LEU A 204 30.08 15.89 0.30
N ASN A 205 29.16 16.79 0.64
CA ASN A 205 29.42 18.23 0.67
C ASN A 205 29.54 18.68 2.13
N ILE A 206 30.60 19.44 2.44
CA ILE A 206 30.83 20.04 3.76
C ILE A 206 30.22 21.45 3.81
N ASP A 207 30.04 22.10 2.66
CA ASP A 207 29.42 23.42 2.58
C ASP A 207 27.89 23.31 2.69
N THR A 208 27.35 23.76 3.82
CA THR A 208 25.90 23.80 4.11
C THR A 208 25.15 24.79 3.23
N SER A 209 25.84 25.72 2.57
CA SER A 209 25.24 26.70 1.66
C SER A 209 25.09 26.18 0.21
N ASN A 210 25.68 25.03 -0.12
CA ASN A 210 25.66 24.43 -1.46
C ASN A 210 25.19 22.97 -1.44
N VAL A 211 23.90 22.76 -1.78
CA VAL A 211 23.33 21.43 -1.95
C VAL A 211 23.95 20.76 -3.19
N SER A 212 24.56 19.58 -3.01
CA SER A 212 25.14 18.81 -4.12
C SER A 212 24.05 18.44 -5.12
N THR A 213 24.19 18.86 -6.37
CA THR A 213 23.35 18.38 -7.50
C THR A 213 23.85 17.06 -8.10
N ARG A 214 24.94 16.50 -7.54
CA ARG A 214 25.51 15.23 -7.98
C ARG A 214 24.55 14.07 -7.67
N ALA A 215 24.55 13.06 -8.54
CA ALA A 215 23.80 11.84 -8.28
C ALA A 215 24.28 11.21 -6.96
N VAL A 216 23.35 10.82 -6.09
CA VAL A 216 23.64 10.13 -4.83
C VAL A 216 24.34 8.81 -5.14
N VAL A 217 25.58 8.69 -4.66
CA VAL A 217 26.39 7.46 -4.72
C VAL A 217 26.52 6.93 -3.29
N GLU A 218 26.00 5.73 -3.02
CA GLU A 218 26.02 5.11 -1.70
C GLU A 218 25.95 3.58 -1.79
N TYR A 219 26.39 2.90 -0.72
CA TYR A 219 26.15 1.47 -0.53
C TYR A 219 24.67 1.19 -0.26
N PRO A 220 24.23 -0.07 -0.41
CA PRO A 220 22.87 -0.46 -0.04
C PRO A 220 22.53 -0.04 1.39
N LYS A 221 21.44 0.73 1.53
CA LYS A 221 20.91 1.16 2.83
C LYS A 221 20.56 -0.05 3.69
N ARG A 222 20.95 -0.03 4.96
CA ARG A 222 20.57 -1.05 5.95
C ARG A 222 19.51 -0.49 6.87
N VAL A 223 18.38 -1.20 6.97
CA VAL A 223 17.21 -0.75 7.74
C VAL A 223 16.98 -1.70 8.90
N HIS A 224 16.89 -1.14 10.10
CA HIS A 224 16.65 -1.85 11.35
C HIS A 224 15.58 -1.14 12.18
N ILE A 225 15.09 -1.81 13.21
CA ILE A 225 14.07 -1.28 14.12
C ILE A 225 14.61 -1.36 15.54
N PHE A 226 14.44 -0.31 16.32
CA PHE A 226 14.77 -0.31 17.75
C PHE A 226 13.84 -1.28 18.48
N ASP A 227 14.38 -2.35 19.06
CA ASP A 227 13.59 -3.35 19.78
C ASP A 227 13.52 -3.01 21.27
N ARG A 228 14.67 -2.93 21.93
CA ARG A 228 14.75 -2.61 23.36
C ARG A 228 16.06 -1.91 23.74
N ILE A 229 16.05 -1.23 24.89
CA ILE A 229 17.27 -0.74 25.53
C ILE A 229 17.96 -1.92 26.20
N LYS A 230 19.17 -2.25 25.74
CA LYS A 230 20.02 -3.30 26.29
C LYS A 230 20.74 -2.83 27.55
N GLN A 231 21.22 -1.59 27.54
CA GLN A 231 21.91 -0.97 28.67
C GLN A 231 21.77 0.55 28.61
N LYS A 232 21.69 1.20 29.78
CA LYS A 232 21.72 2.65 29.92
C LYS A 232 22.67 3.03 31.06
N THR A 233 23.62 3.89 30.79
CA THR A 233 24.53 4.51 31.78
C THR A 233 24.38 6.03 31.74
N SER A 234 25.11 6.79 32.56
CA SER A 234 25.10 8.26 32.48
C SER A 234 25.60 8.78 31.14
N ASP A 235 26.46 8.02 30.45
CA ASP A 235 27.21 8.51 29.30
C ASP A 235 26.72 7.90 27.99
N ILE A 236 26.18 6.68 28.01
CA ILE A 236 25.74 5.94 26.82
C ILE A 236 24.41 5.20 27.01
N VAL A 237 23.68 5.05 25.91
CA VAL A 237 22.53 4.16 25.77
C VAL A 237 22.82 3.16 24.67
N ILE A 238 22.67 1.86 24.97
CA ILE A 238 22.86 0.77 24.03
C ILE A 238 21.49 0.19 23.69
N PHE A 239 21.11 0.27 22.43
CA PHE A 239 19.91 -0.36 21.87
C PHE A 239 20.25 -1.69 21.23
N GLU A 240 19.36 -2.67 21.42
CA GLU A 240 19.31 -3.87 20.59
C GLU A 240 18.35 -3.61 19.43
N LEU A 241 18.79 -3.90 18.22
CA LEU A 241 18.04 -3.67 17.00
C LEU A 241 17.52 -4.99 16.41
N ALA A 242 16.29 -4.97 15.93
CA ALA A 242 15.67 -6.05 15.19
C ALA A 242 15.78 -5.81 13.68
N ASN A 243 15.91 -6.90 12.93
CA ASN A 243 15.68 -6.85 11.49
C ASN A 243 14.17 -6.69 11.23
N PRO A 244 13.75 -5.94 10.19
CA PRO A 244 12.34 -5.73 9.87
C PRO A 244 11.54 -7.04 9.64
N PHE A 245 12.22 -8.14 9.36
CA PHE A 245 11.62 -9.47 9.14
C PHE A 245 11.54 -10.35 10.40
N ASP A 246 12.21 -9.95 11.48
CA ASP A 246 12.25 -10.66 12.78
C ASP A 246 11.37 -9.97 13.84
N LEU A 247 10.44 -9.12 13.38
CA LEU A 247 9.43 -8.51 14.24
C LEU A 247 8.41 -9.56 14.67
N GLU A 248 8.18 -9.67 15.97
CA GLU A 248 7.12 -10.52 16.51
C GLU A 248 5.76 -10.14 15.89
N LYS A 249 4.97 -11.17 15.52
CA LYS A 249 3.63 -11.06 14.89
C LYS A 249 3.60 -10.61 13.42
N VAL A 250 4.75 -10.43 12.76
CA VAL A 250 4.81 -10.17 11.31
C VAL A 250 5.28 -11.43 10.58
N ASN A 251 4.35 -12.16 9.96
CA ASN A 251 4.68 -13.35 9.16
C ASN A 251 4.91 -12.98 7.69
N LEU A 252 6.04 -13.40 7.13
CA LEU A 252 6.28 -13.36 5.69
C LEU A 252 6.04 -14.73 5.03
N PRO A 253 5.42 -14.77 3.84
CA PRO A 253 4.84 -13.65 3.10
C PRO A 253 3.58 -13.10 3.79
N GLY A 254 3.42 -11.78 3.84
CA GLY A 254 2.23 -11.11 4.40
C GLY A 254 0.91 -11.47 3.69
N ARG A 255 1.01 -12.23 2.59
CA ARG A 255 -0.10 -12.92 1.93
C ARG A 255 0.17 -14.41 1.90
N GLN A 256 -0.69 -15.18 2.56
CA GLN A 256 -0.76 -16.63 2.38
C GLN A 256 -1.62 -16.98 1.16
N VAL A 257 -1.06 -17.75 0.23
CA VAL A 257 -1.78 -18.26 -0.95
C VAL A 257 -2.38 -19.62 -0.58
N ILE A 258 -3.64 -19.62 -0.17
CA ILE A 258 -4.37 -20.86 0.10
C ILE A 258 -4.97 -21.37 -1.21
N GLY A 259 -4.62 -22.59 -1.61
CA GLY A 259 -5.17 -23.20 -2.82
C GLY A 259 -6.71 -23.23 -2.81
N LYS A 260 -7.32 -22.93 -3.95
CA LYS A 260 -8.79 -22.88 -4.21
C LYS A 260 -9.56 -21.66 -3.68
N TYR A 261 -8.99 -20.86 -2.78
CA TYR A 261 -9.67 -19.68 -2.23
C TYR A 261 -9.06 -18.38 -2.75
N CYS A 262 -9.91 -17.36 -2.90
CA CYS A 262 -9.54 -16.01 -3.33
C CYS A 262 -9.30 -15.12 -2.10
N PRO A 263 -8.09 -14.60 -1.89
CA PRO A 263 -7.78 -13.75 -0.74
C PRO A 263 -8.26 -12.30 -0.91
N TRP A 264 -8.72 -11.93 -2.11
CA TRP A 264 -9.07 -10.55 -2.41
C TRP A 264 -10.42 -10.16 -1.80
N ALA A 265 -10.54 -8.92 -1.31
CA ALA A 265 -11.82 -8.32 -1.02
C ALA A 265 -12.70 -8.33 -2.28
N TYR A 266 -13.98 -8.68 -2.15
CA TYR A 266 -14.88 -8.74 -3.30
C TYR A 266 -15.09 -7.33 -3.85
N GLN A 267 -14.96 -7.15 -5.18
CA GLN A 267 -14.99 -5.85 -5.84
C GLN A 267 -13.96 -4.84 -5.28
N GLY A 268 -12.93 -5.30 -4.56
CA GLY A 268 -12.01 -4.42 -3.83
C GLY A 268 -11.27 -3.41 -4.72
N ARG A 269 -11.18 -3.64 -6.03
CA ARG A 269 -10.61 -2.66 -6.98
C ARG A 269 -11.52 -1.44 -7.22
N THR A 270 -12.80 -1.55 -6.90
CA THR A 270 -13.81 -0.50 -7.13
C THR A 270 -13.98 0.46 -5.96
N PHE A 271 -13.34 0.18 -4.82
CA PHE A 271 -13.34 1.10 -3.68
C PHE A 271 -12.50 2.34 -3.95
N SER A 272 -12.84 3.47 -3.33
CA SER A 272 -12.12 4.74 -3.45
C SER A 272 -10.63 4.59 -3.15
N THR A 273 -10.30 3.80 -2.12
CA THR A 273 -8.97 3.26 -1.88
C THR A 273 -9.01 1.76 -2.16
N PRO A 274 -8.40 1.27 -3.25
CA PRO A 274 -8.47 -0.14 -3.62
C PRO A 274 -7.98 -1.07 -2.51
N THR A 275 -8.84 -1.94 -2.00
CA THR A 275 -8.51 -2.93 -0.95
C THR A 275 -8.41 -4.35 -1.52
N GLY A 276 -7.81 -4.50 -2.70
CA GLY A 276 -7.57 -5.81 -3.30
C GLY A 276 -7.56 -5.80 -4.82
N GLY A 277 -7.38 -6.99 -5.38
CA GLY A 277 -7.22 -7.22 -6.81
C GLY A 277 -8.50 -7.63 -7.52
N CYS A 278 -9.60 -7.92 -6.81
CA CYS A 278 -10.85 -8.33 -7.46
C CYS A 278 -11.38 -7.21 -8.36
N THR A 279 -11.33 -7.45 -9.67
CA THR A 279 -11.76 -6.54 -10.74
C THR A 279 -13.25 -6.59 -11.05
N TRP A 280 -14.02 -7.36 -10.29
CA TRP A 280 -15.47 -7.43 -10.48
C TRP A 280 -16.06 -6.05 -10.24
N THR A 281 -16.91 -5.59 -11.15
CA THR A 281 -17.48 -4.24 -11.16
C THR A 281 -18.44 -4.05 -9.98
N ALA A 282 -18.55 -2.82 -9.47
CA ALA A 282 -19.35 -2.50 -8.29
C ALA A 282 -20.83 -2.81 -8.50
N ASN A 283 -21.35 -2.49 -9.69
CA ASN A 283 -22.70 -2.85 -10.10
C ASN A 283 -22.90 -4.29 -10.57
N SER A 284 -21.86 -5.11 -10.50
CA SER A 284 -21.83 -6.47 -11.06
C SER A 284 -22.21 -6.53 -12.55
N GLY A 285 -21.96 -5.42 -13.25
CA GLY A 285 -22.19 -5.25 -14.67
C GLY A 285 -21.12 -5.97 -15.50
N VAL A 286 -21.56 -6.87 -16.39
CA VAL A 286 -20.75 -7.50 -17.43
C VAL A 286 -21.16 -6.93 -18.78
N ARG A 287 -20.16 -6.50 -19.56
CA ARG A 287 -20.36 -6.04 -20.94
C ARG A 287 -19.86 -7.11 -21.89
N THR A 288 -20.72 -7.55 -22.81
CA THR A 288 -20.28 -8.35 -23.95
C THR A 288 -20.41 -7.49 -25.21
N SER A 289 -19.31 -7.27 -25.91
CA SER A 289 -19.33 -6.73 -27.27
C SER A 289 -19.58 -7.87 -28.24
N VAL A 290 -20.64 -7.77 -29.03
CA VAL A 290 -20.77 -8.53 -30.26
C VAL A 290 -20.35 -7.62 -31.42
N ASN A 291 -19.37 -8.06 -32.21
CA ASN A 291 -19.11 -7.42 -33.49
C ASN A 291 -20.13 -7.98 -34.48
N PHE A 292 -20.99 -7.13 -35.01
CA PHE A 292 -21.82 -7.50 -36.16
C PHE A 292 -21.11 -7.02 -37.41
N ASP A 293 -20.60 -7.94 -38.21
CA ASP A 293 -20.41 -7.68 -39.63
C ASP A 293 -21.81 -7.74 -40.27
N ASN A 294 -22.25 -6.62 -40.84
CA ASN A 294 -23.53 -6.45 -41.58
C ASN A 294 -24.83 -6.51 -40.76
N LEU A 295 -25.14 -5.43 -40.03
CA LEU A 295 -26.48 -5.18 -39.52
C LEU A 295 -27.40 -4.68 -40.66
N LEU A 296 -28.39 -5.50 -41.06
CA LEU A 296 -29.43 -5.06 -41.99
C LEU A 296 -30.37 -4.09 -41.27
N ILE A 297 -30.33 -2.79 -41.61
CA ILE A 297 -31.32 -1.82 -41.13
C ILE A 297 -32.60 -2.01 -41.97
N PRO A 298 -33.76 -2.34 -41.37
CA PRO A 298 -34.99 -2.50 -42.13
C PRO A 298 -35.39 -1.16 -42.77
N GLY A 299 -35.48 -1.11 -44.10
CA GLY A 299 -36.00 0.05 -44.83
C GLY A 299 -35.00 0.80 -45.72
N THR A 300 -33.74 0.38 -45.80
CA THR A 300 -32.76 0.98 -46.74
C THR A 300 -32.24 -0.07 -47.72
N SER A 301 -32.33 0.20 -49.02
CA SER A 301 -31.78 -0.66 -50.09
C SER A 301 -30.26 -0.53 -50.28
N GLU A 302 -29.56 0.11 -49.34
CA GLU A 302 -28.11 0.30 -49.38
C GLU A 302 -27.44 -0.40 -48.19
N TYR A 303 -26.42 -1.19 -48.52
CA TYR A 303 -25.59 -1.91 -47.57
C TYR A 303 -24.60 -0.94 -46.92
N ASN A 304 -25.02 -0.23 -45.88
CA ASN A 304 -24.14 0.70 -45.18
C ASN A 304 -23.33 -0.04 -44.10
N PHE A 305 -22.03 -0.22 -44.34
CA PHE A 305 -21.07 -0.79 -43.39
C PHE A 305 -20.81 0.21 -42.25
N THR A 306 -21.68 0.21 -41.24
CA THR A 306 -21.43 0.90 -39.97
C THR A 306 -21.10 -0.16 -38.92
N LEU A 307 -19.88 -0.12 -38.37
CA LEU A 307 -19.48 -0.93 -37.22
C LEU A 307 -20.29 -0.50 -35.98
N GLY A 308 -21.50 -1.04 -35.83
CA GLY A 308 -22.32 -0.86 -34.65
C GLY A 308 -21.90 -1.86 -33.56
N ILE A 309 -21.10 -1.42 -32.58
CA ILE A 309 -20.83 -2.21 -31.38
C ILE A 309 -22.06 -2.11 -30.47
N VAL A 310 -22.91 -3.16 -30.46
CA VAL A 310 -23.95 -3.28 -29.44
C VAL A 310 -23.33 -3.89 -28.19
N ALA A 311 -23.15 -3.06 -27.16
CA ALA A 311 -22.69 -3.52 -25.85
C ALA A 311 -23.90 -3.90 -24.98
N TYR A 312 -24.15 -5.19 -24.83
CA TYR A 312 -25.14 -5.66 -23.88
C TYR A 312 -24.61 -5.50 -22.46
N LYS A 313 -25.39 -4.83 -21.59
CA LYS A 313 -25.15 -4.77 -20.15
C LYS A 313 -25.95 -5.87 -19.46
N TYR A 314 -25.26 -6.74 -18.74
CA TYR A 314 -25.85 -7.77 -17.89
C TYR A 314 -25.46 -7.48 -16.45
N ASN A 315 -26.36 -7.69 -15.48
CA ASN A 315 -26.06 -7.53 -14.06
C ASN A 315 -26.22 -8.88 -13.36
N LEU A 316 -25.14 -9.35 -12.71
CA LEU A 316 -25.05 -10.70 -12.18
C LEU A 316 -24.75 -10.68 -10.68
N TYR A 317 -25.77 -10.99 -9.88
CA TYR A 317 -25.67 -11.01 -8.44
C TYR A 317 -25.73 -12.44 -7.91
N PHE A 318 -24.91 -12.76 -6.92
CA PHE A 318 -24.93 -14.07 -6.29
C PHE A 318 -24.79 -13.97 -4.77
N THR A 319 -25.42 -14.88 -4.05
CA THR A 319 -25.18 -15.06 -2.62
C THR A 319 -23.81 -15.68 -2.37
N THR A 320 -23.41 -15.77 -1.10
CA THR A 320 -22.20 -16.48 -0.66
C THR A 320 -22.15 -17.94 -1.10
N ASP A 321 -23.31 -18.56 -1.33
CA ASP A 321 -23.46 -19.97 -1.70
C ASP A 321 -23.48 -20.17 -3.23
N ASP A 322 -23.14 -19.13 -3.99
CA ASP A 322 -23.21 -19.08 -5.46
C ASP A 322 -24.66 -19.26 -6.02
N GLU A 323 -25.68 -18.92 -5.22
CA GLU A 323 -27.07 -18.88 -5.69
C GLU A 323 -27.31 -17.59 -6.48
N PRO A 324 -27.74 -17.66 -7.75
CA PRO A 324 -28.12 -16.47 -8.51
C PRO A 324 -29.22 -15.67 -7.81
N ILE A 325 -29.09 -14.35 -7.79
CA ILE A 325 -30.14 -13.43 -7.39
C ILE A 325 -30.65 -12.73 -8.65
N ILE A 326 -31.89 -13.01 -9.03
CA ILE A 326 -32.48 -12.57 -10.30
C ILE A 326 -33.70 -11.67 -10.07
N TRP A 327 -34.15 -10.99 -11.11
CA TRP A 327 -35.34 -10.14 -10.98
C TRP A 327 -36.61 -10.99 -10.80
N LYS A 328 -37.42 -10.65 -9.79
CA LYS A 328 -38.61 -11.42 -9.38
C LYS A 328 -39.64 -11.59 -10.49
N TYR A 329 -39.77 -10.60 -11.37
CA TYR A 329 -40.79 -10.58 -12.43
C TYR A 329 -40.43 -11.40 -13.66
N LEU A 330 -39.32 -12.14 -13.62
CA LEU A 330 -39.08 -13.27 -14.52
C LEU A 330 -39.94 -14.50 -14.16
N ILE A 331 -40.54 -14.51 -12.95
CA ILE A 331 -41.37 -15.57 -12.41
C ILE A 331 -42.78 -15.04 -12.06
N HIS A 332 -42.89 -13.83 -11.52
CA HIS A 332 -44.15 -13.22 -11.12
C HIS A 332 -44.66 -12.21 -12.15
N ASN A 333 -45.99 -12.02 -12.23
CA ASN A 333 -46.61 -11.06 -13.16
C ASN A 333 -47.13 -9.78 -12.47
N SER A 334 -47.02 -9.69 -11.14
CA SER A 334 -47.51 -8.57 -10.34
C SER A 334 -46.75 -8.50 -9.02
N SER A 335 -46.88 -7.39 -8.29
CA SER A 335 -46.25 -7.22 -6.97
C SER A 335 -46.77 -8.21 -5.92
N SER A 336 -47.94 -8.83 -6.16
CA SER A 336 -48.46 -9.92 -5.34
C SER A 336 -47.66 -11.22 -5.58
N PRO A 337 -47.06 -11.81 -4.54
CA PRO A 337 -46.34 -13.08 -4.65
C PRO A 337 -47.22 -14.25 -5.13
N ALA A 338 -48.54 -14.17 -4.95
CA ALA A 338 -49.47 -15.23 -5.33
C ALA A 338 -49.62 -15.39 -6.86
N ASN A 339 -49.28 -14.35 -7.64
CA ASN A 339 -49.51 -14.36 -9.08
C ASN A 339 -48.22 -14.72 -9.83
N ILE A 340 -48.15 -15.98 -10.27
CA ILE A 340 -47.01 -16.56 -10.98
C ILE A 340 -47.33 -16.64 -12.47
N LEU A 341 -46.33 -16.35 -13.32
CA LEU A 341 -46.43 -16.45 -14.77
C LEU A 341 -46.73 -17.89 -15.21
N SER A 342 -47.45 -18.03 -16.32
CA SER A 342 -47.75 -19.35 -16.90
C SER A 342 -46.47 -20.15 -17.16
N GLY A 343 -46.48 -21.41 -16.75
CA GLY A 343 -45.32 -22.32 -16.85
C GLY A 343 -44.19 -22.06 -15.84
N LYS A 344 -44.34 -21.10 -14.91
CA LYS A 344 -43.34 -20.83 -13.86
C LYS A 344 -43.69 -21.44 -12.51
N LEU A 345 -44.92 -21.91 -12.30
CA LEU A 345 -45.29 -22.64 -11.08
C LEU A 345 -44.94 -24.12 -11.22
N HIS A 346 -44.10 -24.64 -10.33
CA HIS A 346 -43.81 -26.06 -10.23
C HIS A 346 -44.95 -26.78 -9.49
N PRO A 347 -45.50 -27.90 -10.01
CA PRO A 347 -46.69 -28.56 -9.45
C PRO A 347 -46.44 -29.36 -8.15
N GLY A 348 -45.23 -29.30 -7.59
CA GLY A 348 -44.83 -30.12 -6.43
C GLY A 348 -44.77 -31.65 -6.68
N ASN A 349 -44.88 -32.09 -7.93
CA ASN A 349 -44.85 -33.49 -8.34
C ASN A 349 -44.08 -33.64 -9.67
N THR A 350 -44.07 -34.83 -10.26
CA THR A 350 -43.28 -35.14 -11.47
C THR A 350 -44.05 -35.02 -12.79
N SER A 351 -45.21 -34.33 -12.81
CA SER A 351 -46.07 -34.24 -13.99
C SER A 351 -45.64 -33.20 -15.02
N SER A 352 -44.72 -32.31 -14.67
CA SER A 352 -44.22 -31.24 -15.53
C SER A 352 -42.74 -31.44 -15.83
N THR A 353 -42.34 -30.99 -17.02
CA THR A 353 -40.97 -31.11 -17.52
C THR A 353 -40.42 -29.72 -17.83
N PHE A 354 -39.21 -29.44 -17.36
CA PHE A 354 -38.57 -28.13 -17.47
C PHE A 354 -37.27 -28.22 -18.29
N ALA A 355 -37.03 -27.23 -19.15
CA ALA A 355 -35.79 -27.13 -19.90
C ALA A 355 -34.63 -26.71 -18.99
N LYS A 356 -33.41 -26.84 -19.50
CA LYS A 356 -32.22 -26.31 -18.81
C LYS A 356 -32.35 -24.79 -18.66
N ASP A 357 -31.92 -24.27 -17.51
CA ASP A 357 -32.03 -22.86 -17.14
C ASP A 357 -33.48 -22.34 -16.98
N ASP A 358 -34.50 -23.20 -16.98
CA ASP A 358 -35.85 -22.77 -16.61
C ASP A 358 -35.94 -22.42 -15.14
N LEU A 359 -36.63 -21.30 -14.90
CA LEU A 359 -36.90 -20.73 -13.59
C LEU A 359 -38.29 -21.15 -13.15
N VAL A 360 -38.40 -21.63 -11.91
CA VAL A 360 -39.68 -22.04 -11.34
C VAL A 360 -39.82 -21.58 -9.89
N ALA A 361 -41.05 -21.34 -9.48
CA ALA A 361 -41.46 -21.19 -8.09
C ALA A 361 -42.11 -22.50 -7.62
N LEU A 362 -41.72 -22.98 -6.44
CA LEU A 362 -42.34 -24.10 -5.74
C LEU A 362 -42.97 -23.58 -4.45
N SER A 363 -44.26 -23.86 -4.23
CA SER A 363 -44.93 -23.46 -2.99
C SER A 363 -44.24 -24.09 -1.79
N ASP A 364 -44.12 -23.32 -0.71
CA ASP A 364 -43.56 -23.78 0.56
C ASP A 364 -44.60 -24.44 1.49
N GLY A 365 -45.84 -24.63 1.01
CA GLY A 365 -46.96 -25.13 1.81
C GLY A 365 -47.72 -24.04 2.58
N GLY A 366 -47.29 -22.78 2.50
CA GLY A 366 -47.99 -21.60 3.00
C GLY A 366 -48.31 -20.60 1.87
N SER A 367 -48.28 -19.30 2.19
CA SER A 367 -48.48 -18.22 1.22
C SER A 367 -47.21 -17.83 0.46
N GLY A 368 -46.12 -18.60 0.62
CA GLY A 368 -44.79 -18.27 0.08
C GLY A 368 -44.31 -19.25 -0.97
N TYR A 369 -43.15 -18.91 -1.54
CA TYR A 369 -42.48 -19.73 -2.54
C TYR A 369 -40.99 -19.88 -2.25
N THR A 370 -40.42 -20.96 -2.76
CA THR A 370 -39.00 -21.15 -2.97
C THR A 370 -38.72 -21.12 -4.47
N TYR A 371 -37.56 -20.60 -4.87
CA TYR A 371 -37.25 -20.34 -6.27
C TYR A 371 -36.08 -21.21 -6.73
N TRP A 372 -36.22 -21.77 -7.92
CA TRP A 372 -35.31 -22.79 -8.44
C TRP A 372 -35.03 -22.59 -9.91
N GLN A 373 -33.84 -23.01 -10.31
CA GLN A 373 -33.42 -23.10 -11.70
C GLN A 373 -33.03 -24.53 -12.04
N SER A 374 -33.57 -25.04 -13.16
CA SER A 374 -33.24 -26.38 -13.63
C SER A 374 -31.81 -26.44 -14.17
N LYS A 375 -31.04 -27.44 -13.74
CA LYS A 375 -29.64 -27.65 -14.18
C LYS A 375 -29.51 -28.57 -15.40
N ILE A 376 -30.56 -29.30 -15.73
CA ILE A 376 -30.57 -30.27 -16.82
C ILE A 376 -31.73 -29.98 -17.78
N ALA A 377 -31.62 -30.47 -19.01
CA ALA A 377 -32.74 -30.49 -19.93
C ALA A 377 -33.74 -31.58 -19.52
N SER A 378 -35.01 -31.39 -19.89
CA SER A 378 -36.10 -32.34 -19.60
C SER A 378 -36.21 -32.76 -18.13
N ASN A 379 -36.01 -31.81 -17.22
CA ASN A 379 -36.07 -32.07 -15.78
C ASN A 379 -37.52 -32.21 -15.31
N SER A 380 -37.88 -33.40 -14.80
CA SER A 380 -39.21 -33.69 -14.24
C SER A 380 -39.17 -33.95 -12.73
N THR A 381 -38.01 -33.77 -12.09
CA THR A 381 -37.84 -34.05 -10.65
C THR A 381 -38.28 -32.85 -9.80
N VAL A 382 -38.74 -33.09 -8.57
CA VAL A 382 -39.16 -32.01 -7.67
C VAL A 382 -37.95 -31.24 -7.12
N PRO A 383 -37.94 -29.88 -7.16
CA PRO A 383 -36.87 -29.08 -6.60
C PRO A 383 -36.69 -29.29 -5.09
N SER A 384 -35.43 -29.43 -4.66
CA SER A 384 -35.03 -29.43 -3.25
C SER A 384 -33.53 -29.11 -3.12
N THR A 385 -33.08 -28.77 -1.91
CA THR A 385 -31.65 -28.50 -1.65
C THR A 385 -30.77 -29.74 -1.77
N SER A 386 -31.35 -30.93 -1.64
CA SER A 386 -30.67 -32.22 -1.84
C SER A 386 -30.72 -32.70 -3.30
N ASN A 387 -31.58 -32.15 -4.14
CA ASN A 387 -31.72 -32.54 -5.53
C ASN A 387 -30.70 -31.81 -6.41
N GLY A 388 -29.66 -32.54 -6.82
CA GLY A 388 -28.59 -32.03 -7.67
C GLY A 388 -29.00 -31.57 -9.07
N ASN A 389 -30.23 -31.86 -9.52
CA ASN A 389 -30.79 -31.37 -10.80
C ASN A 389 -31.33 -29.95 -10.71
N TRP A 390 -31.45 -29.40 -9.50
CA TRP A 390 -31.92 -28.04 -9.28
C TRP A 390 -30.84 -27.19 -8.60
N ARG A 391 -30.85 -25.90 -8.93
CA ARG A 391 -30.07 -24.86 -8.25
C ARG A 391 -31.05 -23.92 -7.59
N GLN A 392 -30.90 -23.66 -6.29
CA GLN A 392 -31.68 -22.64 -5.62
C GLN A 392 -31.28 -21.25 -6.12
N ILE A 393 -32.27 -20.37 -6.26
CA ILE A 393 -32.07 -18.96 -6.65
C ILE A 393 -32.78 -18.05 -5.65
N ARG A 394 -32.39 -16.78 -5.64
CA ARG A 394 -33.08 -15.70 -4.92
C ARG A 394 -33.68 -14.73 -5.92
N VAL A 395 -34.69 -13.99 -5.48
CA VAL A 395 -35.37 -12.99 -6.31
C VAL A 395 -35.27 -11.63 -5.65
N TYR A 396 -35.01 -10.59 -6.45
CA TYR A 396 -34.99 -9.20 -5.99
C TYR A 396 -36.04 -8.34 -6.72
N GLU A 397 -36.37 -7.22 -6.09
CA GLU A 397 -37.18 -6.13 -6.64
C GLU A 397 -36.37 -4.81 -6.57
N PRO A 398 -36.66 -3.77 -7.36
CA PRO A 398 -36.11 -2.44 -7.10
C PRO A 398 -36.54 -1.93 -5.72
N TRP A 399 -35.65 -1.18 -5.07
CA TRP A 399 -36.04 -0.42 -3.88
C TRP A 399 -36.92 0.77 -4.29
N VAL A 400 -38.03 0.97 -3.58
CA VAL A 400 -38.99 2.04 -3.81
C VAL A 400 -39.27 2.75 -2.49
N SER A 401 -39.26 4.08 -2.51
CA SER A 401 -39.52 4.88 -1.33
C SER A 401 -40.96 4.68 -0.83
N GLY A 402 -41.14 4.58 0.49
CA GLY A 402 -42.45 4.37 1.13
C GLY A 402 -42.94 2.92 1.15
N GLU A 403 -42.29 1.99 0.46
CA GLU A 403 -42.63 0.57 0.51
C GLU A 403 -42.08 -0.13 1.76
N THR A 404 -42.77 -1.19 2.17
CA THR A 404 -42.33 -2.09 3.24
C THR A 404 -41.56 -3.28 2.68
N TYR A 405 -40.46 -3.65 3.36
CA TYR A 405 -39.64 -4.83 3.05
C TYR A 405 -39.46 -5.67 4.30
N SER A 406 -39.78 -6.95 4.19
CA SER A 406 -40.01 -7.84 5.32
C SER A 406 -38.96 -8.93 5.46
N THR A 407 -38.84 -9.42 6.69
CA THR A 407 -38.06 -10.60 7.04
C THR A 407 -38.94 -11.83 7.13
N HIS A 408 -38.43 -12.98 6.71
CA HIS A 408 -39.08 -14.26 6.90
C HIS A 408 -38.87 -14.75 8.34
N ALA A 409 -39.90 -15.33 8.95
CA ALA A 409 -39.92 -15.66 10.38
C ALA A 409 -38.82 -16.65 10.82
N THR A 410 -38.45 -17.59 9.95
CA THR A 410 -37.57 -18.72 10.32
C THR A 410 -36.37 -18.94 9.41
N ASP A 411 -36.31 -18.27 8.25
CA ASP A 411 -35.26 -18.50 7.25
C ASP A 411 -34.84 -17.19 6.62
N ALA A 412 -33.72 -16.65 7.11
CA ALA A 412 -33.19 -15.38 6.64
C ALA A 412 -32.83 -15.40 5.14
N LYS A 413 -32.69 -16.56 4.48
CA LYS A 413 -32.47 -16.64 3.02
C LYS A 413 -33.73 -16.35 2.21
N ARG A 414 -34.88 -16.21 2.87
CA ARG A 414 -36.20 -15.92 2.28
C ARG A 414 -36.70 -14.51 2.59
N ASN A 415 -35.89 -13.68 3.24
CA ASN A 415 -36.20 -12.26 3.43
C ASN A 415 -36.29 -11.54 2.08
N ASP A 416 -36.88 -10.36 2.06
CA ASP A 416 -36.95 -9.55 0.84
C ASP A 416 -35.56 -9.09 0.39
N TYR A 417 -35.31 -9.21 -0.91
CA TYR A 417 -34.10 -8.69 -1.54
C TYR A 417 -34.46 -7.50 -2.42
N VAL A 418 -33.66 -6.44 -2.32
CA VAL A 418 -33.84 -5.22 -3.10
C VAL A 418 -32.58 -4.86 -3.84
N VAL A 419 -32.73 -4.26 -5.02
CA VAL A 419 -31.62 -3.66 -5.75
C VAL A 419 -31.61 -2.14 -5.56
N HIS A 420 -30.45 -1.59 -5.19
CA HIS A 420 -30.28 -0.17 -4.89
C HIS A 420 -28.79 0.25 -5.01
N PRO A 421 -28.47 1.50 -5.44
CA PRO A 421 -29.38 2.47 -6.06
C PRO A 421 -29.80 2.02 -7.46
N VAL A 422 -30.96 2.47 -7.92
CA VAL A 422 -31.45 2.34 -9.30
C VAL A 422 -31.98 3.69 -9.77
N SER A 423 -32.28 3.89 -11.05
CA SER A 423 -33.13 5.03 -11.44
C SER A 423 -34.46 4.94 -10.67
N SER A 424 -35.09 6.09 -10.40
CA SER A 424 -36.25 6.22 -9.49
C SER A 424 -37.41 5.28 -9.84
N ALA A 425 -37.33 4.03 -9.38
CA ALA A 425 -38.33 3.01 -9.61
C ALA A 425 -39.63 3.45 -8.97
N LEU A 426 -40.71 3.42 -9.73
CA LEU A 426 -42.02 3.94 -9.30
C LEU A 426 -42.82 2.90 -8.53
N SER A 427 -42.50 1.62 -8.71
CA SER A 427 -43.17 0.50 -8.06
C SER A 427 -42.26 -0.73 -7.99
N LYS A 428 -42.59 -1.70 -7.13
CA LYS A 428 -41.82 -2.95 -7.01
C LYS A 428 -41.77 -3.75 -8.31
N ASN A 429 -42.78 -3.62 -9.17
CA ASN A 429 -42.86 -4.29 -10.47
C ASN A 429 -42.42 -3.42 -11.65
N ASP A 430 -41.77 -2.29 -11.38
CA ASP A 430 -41.26 -1.41 -12.41
C ASP A 430 -40.29 -2.16 -13.33
N THR A 431 -40.54 -2.06 -14.64
CA THR A 431 -39.75 -2.71 -15.69
C THR A 431 -38.81 -1.73 -16.40
N THR A 432 -38.86 -0.46 -16.03
CA THR A 432 -38.16 0.64 -16.72
C THR A 432 -37.01 1.23 -15.91
N PHE A 433 -36.73 0.69 -14.71
CA PHE A 433 -35.60 1.14 -13.92
C PHE A 433 -34.25 0.72 -14.53
N ASP A 434 -33.23 1.54 -14.31
CA ASP A 434 -31.87 1.33 -14.77
C ASP A 434 -30.91 1.14 -13.60
N PHE A 435 -29.91 0.29 -13.80
CA PHE A 435 -28.80 0.11 -12.86
C PHE A 435 -27.83 1.28 -12.99
N GLN A 436 -27.44 1.84 -11.85
CA GLN A 436 -26.33 2.77 -11.69
C GLN A 436 -24.99 2.03 -11.56
N ASP A 437 -23.88 2.75 -11.54
CA ASP A 437 -22.54 2.16 -11.45
C ASP A 437 -22.21 1.58 -10.06
N THR A 438 -22.97 1.98 -9.03
CA THR A 438 -22.82 1.52 -7.64
C THR A 438 -23.91 0.53 -7.21
N THR A 439 -24.80 0.13 -8.12
CA THR A 439 -25.97 -0.70 -7.81
C THR A 439 -25.62 -2.07 -7.26
N THR A 440 -26.06 -2.39 -6.05
CA THR A 440 -25.92 -3.73 -5.49
C THR A 440 -27.24 -4.26 -4.97
N VAL A 441 -27.25 -5.52 -4.55
CA VAL A 441 -28.41 -6.15 -3.94
C VAL A 441 -28.24 -6.15 -2.43
N PHE A 442 -29.29 -5.74 -1.74
CA PHE A 442 -29.43 -5.80 -0.30
C PHE A 442 -30.54 -6.79 0.07
N ARG A 443 -30.43 -7.35 1.27
CA ARG A 443 -31.43 -8.21 1.88
C ARG A 443 -31.92 -7.53 3.15
N SER A 444 -33.23 -7.48 3.34
CA SER A 444 -33.83 -7.00 4.58
C SER A 444 -33.40 -7.91 5.73
N VAL A 445 -32.89 -7.34 6.82
CA VAL A 445 -32.58 -8.05 8.07
C VAL A 445 -33.48 -7.63 9.21
N ILE A 446 -34.18 -6.49 9.07
CA ILE A 446 -35.21 -6.01 9.97
C ILE A 446 -36.34 -5.45 9.09
N THR A 447 -37.56 -5.91 9.36
CA THR A 447 -38.74 -5.41 8.62
C THR A 447 -38.85 -3.90 8.80
N SER A 448 -38.88 -3.16 7.70
CA SER A 448 -38.87 -1.69 7.73
C SER A 448 -39.59 -1.08 6.52
N THR A 449 -40.01 0.17 6.66
CA THR A 449 -40.73 0.94 5.63
C THR A 449 -39.98 2.22 5.34
N GLY A 450 -39.73 2.52 4.06
CA GLY A 450 -39.11 3.77 3.61
C GLY A 450 -37.66 4.01 4.02
N ILE A 451 -36.98 3.03 4.62
CA ILE A 451 -35.55 3.13 4.95
C ILE A 451 -34.71 2.74 3.74
N THR A 452 -33.89 3.68 3.27
CA THR A 452 -33.02 3.50 2.10
C THR A 452 -31.93 2.43 2.35
N PRO A 453 -31.66 1.52 1.39
CA PRO A 453 -30.61 0.51 1.52
C PRO A 453 -29.22 1.11 1.42
N GLU A 454 -28.43 0.90 2.46
CA GLU A 454 -27.02 1.27 2.54
C GLU A 454 -26.28 0.30 3.47
N ALA A 455 -24.95 0.26 3.38
CA ALA A 455 -24.13 -0.66 4.18
C ALA A 455 -24.15 -0.36 5.68
N THR A 456 -24.46 0.89 6.07
CA THR A 456 -24.51 1.38 7.46
C THR A 456 -25.89 1.27 8.09
N ALA A 457 -26.95 1.08 7.30
CA ALA A 457 -28.30 0.93 7.80
C ALA A 457 -28.50 -0.45 8.42
N GLY A 458 -28.87 -0.51 9.70
CA GLY A 458 -29.07 -1.76 10.43
C GLY A 458 -30.19 -2.65 9.89
N GLN A 459 -31.07 -2.12 9.03
CA GLN A 459 -32.18 -2.84 8.40
C GLN A 459 -31.75 -3.64 7.17
N TRP A 460 -30.56 -3.38 6.64
CA TRP A 460 -30.10 -3.94 5.37
C TRP A 460 -28.76 -4.64 5.53
N ALA A 461 -28.64 -5.83 4.94
CA ALA A 461 -27.36 -6.50 4.74
C ALA A 461 -27.10 -6.64 3.25
N ARG A 462 -25.86 -6.39 2.82
CA ARG A 462 -25.47 -6.66 1.44
C ARG A 462 -25.71 -8.15 1.11
N ALA A 463 -26.37 -8.42 -0.01
CA ALA A 463 -26.74 -9.76 -0.44
C ALA A 463 -25.84 -10.32 -1.54
N ASP A 464 -25.39 -9.46 -2.47
CA ASP A 464 -24.41 -9.86 -3.48
C ASP A 464 -23.02 -9.95 -2.86
N ILE A 465 -22.58 -11.17 -2.58
CA ILE A 465 -21.31 -11.46 -1.90
C ILE A 465 -20.61 -12.60 -2.66
N CYS A 466 -19.28 -12.49 -2.79
CA CYS A 466 -18.48 -13.57 -3.38
C CYS A 466 -18.26 -14.70 -2.36
N GLY A 467 -18.56 -15.94 -2.74
CA GLY A 467 -18.28 -17.17 -1.96
C GLY A 467 -16.79 -17.52 -1.80
N LYS A 468 -15.88 -16.65 -2.26
CA LYS A 468 -14.41 -16.74 -2.12
C LYS A 468 -13.75 -17.99 -2.70
N SER A 469 -14.47 -18.85 -3.41
CA SER A 469 -13.91 -20.02 -4.07
C SER A 469 -13.58 -19.75 -5.54
N LEU A 470 -12.70 -20.55 -6.13
CA LEU A 470 -12.53 -20.54 -7.59
C LEU A 470 -13.83 -20.82 -8.35
N LYS A 471 -14.73 -21.65 -7.79
CA LYS A 471 -16.07 -21.90 -8.35
C LYS A 471 -16.89 -20.61 -8.40
N SER A 472 -16.88 -19.83 -7.33
CA SER A 472 -17.55 -18.53 -7.24
C SER A 472 -17.01 -17.52 -8.27
N CYS A 473 -15.69 -17.51 -8.49
CA CYS A 473 -15.07 -16.69 -9.53
C CYS A 473 -15.50 -17.13 -10.93
N ARG A 474 -15.64 -18.43 -11.19
CA ARG A 474 -16.12 -18.94 -12.50
C ARG A 474 -17.55 -18.51 -12.80
N GLN A 475 -18.45 -18.55 -11.82
CA GLN A 475 -19.84 -18.10 -12.02
C GLN A 475 -19.93 -16.64 -12.50
N ARG A 476 -18.95 -15.82 -12.15
CA ARG A 476 -18.88 -14.39 -12.47
C ARG A 476 -18.07 -14.10 -13.74
N TYR A 477 -16.79 -14.49 -13.77
CA TYR A 477 -15.87 -14.17 -14.86
C TYR A 477 -15.96 -15.11 -16.07
N GLN A 478 -16.45 -16.33 -15.85
CA GLN A 478 -16.72 -17.32 -16.90
C GLN A 478 -18.23 -17.47 -17.11
N TYR A 479 -19.02 -16.46 -16.76
CA TYR A 479 -20.46 -16.50 -16.92
C TYR A 479 -20.90 -16.85 -18.35
N LYS A 480 -22.01 -17.59 -18.45
CA LYS A 480 -22.80 -17.76 -19.67
C LYS A 480 -24.24 -17.33 -19.39
N ARG A 481 -24.89 -16.69 -20.35
CA ARG A 481 -26.32 -16.36 -20.27
C ARG A 481 -27.19 -17.52 -20.72
N LYS A 482 -28.41 -17.63 -20.18
CA LYS A 482 -29.45 -18.47 -20.79
C LYS A 482 -29.71 -18.00 -22.23
N GLU A 483 -29.86 -18.95 -23.14
CA GLU A 483 -30.19 -18.65 -24.54
C GLU A 483 -31.51 -17.86 -24.63
N ASN A 484 -31.54 -16.83 -25.48
CA ASN A 484 -32.67 -15.90 -25.62
C ASN A 484 -33.09 -15.14 -24.34
N ALA A 485 -32.28 -15.16 -23.28
CA ALA A 485 -32.52 -14.28 -22.13
C ALA A 485 -32.31 -12.81 -22.50
N GLY A 486 -33.11 -11.94 -21.87
CA GLY A 486 -32.99 -10.49 -22.00
C GLY A 486 -31.72 -9.93 -21.34
N THR A 487 -31.59 -8.61 -21.43
CA THR A 487 -30.46 -7.83 -20.90
C THR A 487 -30.89 -7.07 -19.64
N GLY A 488 -29.97 -6.38 -18.96
CA GLY A 488 -30.28 -5.61 -17.75
C GLY A 488 -30.90 -6.48 -16.65
N GLN A 489 -32.05 -6.10 -16.10
CA GLN A 489 -32.72 -6.88 -15.05
C GLN A 489 -33.25 -8.24 -15.55
N ASN A 490 -33.40 -8.41 -16.87
CA ASN A 490 -33.90 -9.64 -17.48
C ASN A 490 -32.81 -10.71 -17.67
N THR A 491 -31.60 -10.45 -17.16
CA THR A 491 -30.47 -11.36 -17.22
C THR A 491 -30.75 -12.64 -16.44
N ILE A 492 -30.58 -13.80 -17.08
CA ILE A 492 -30.62 -15.10 -16.42
C ILE A 492 -29.25 -15.79 -16.60
N PRO A 493 -28.46 -15.95 -15.52
CA PRO A 493 -27.23 -16.74 -15.60
C PRO A 493 -27.52 -18.20 -15.84
N SER A 494 -26.88 -18.75 -16.86
CA SER A 494 -26.91 -20.18 -17.13
C SER A 494 -26.27 -20.92 -15.96
N VAL A 495 -26.63 -22.19 -15.81
CA VAL A 495 -25.93 -23.13 -14.94
C VAL A 495 -24.54 -23.49 -15.48
N ASP A 496 -24.34 -23.33 -16.78
CA ASP A 496 -23.05 -23.55 -17.43
C ASP A 496 -22.15 -22.31 -17.36
N VAL A 497 -20.84 -22.55 -17.40
CA VAL A 497 -19.82 -21.51 -17.46
C VAL A 497 -18.92 -21.71 -18.69
N THR A 498 -18.44 -20.61 -19.24
CA THR A 498 -17.50 -20.57 -20.37
C THR A 498 -16.09 -20.97 -19.92
N THR A 499 -15.61 -22.13 -20.34
CA THR A 499 -14.31 -22.66 -19.90
C THR A 499 -13.11 -22.07 -20.64
N THR A 500 -13.32 -21.32 -21.72
CA THR A 500 -12.27 -20.73 -22.56
C THR A 500 -11.74 -19.39 -22.04
N ILE A 501 -12.49 -18.72 -21.16
CA ILE A 501 -12.09 -17.42 -20.59
C ILE A 501 -11.17 -17.69 -19.39
N PRO A 502 -9.92 -17.22 -19.38
CA PRO A 502 -9.06 -17.36 -18.21
C PRO A 502 -9.64 -16.55 -17.05
N LEU A 503 -9.59 -17.11 -15.84
CA LEU A 503 -9.91 -16.33 -14.66
C LEU A 503 -8.85 -15.23 -14.50
N PRO A 504 -9.22 -13.97 -14.23
CA PRO A 504 -8.25 -12.90 -14.00
C PRO A 504 -7.35 -13.19 -12.79
N PHE A 505 -7.82 -14.07 -11.91
CA PHE A 505 -7.10 -14.59 -10.75
C PHE A 505 -7.31 -16.10 -10.72
N GLY A 506 -6.33 -16.87 -11.21
CA GLY A 506 -6.45 -18.33 -11.26
C GLY A 506 -5.13 -19.03 -11.57
N GLY A 507 -4.63 -19.77 -10.58
CA GLY A 507 -3.58 -20.79 -10.74
C GLY A 507 -2.16 -20.32 -10.50
N PHE A 508 -1.77 -20.03 -9.25
CA PHE A 508 -0.34 -19.96 -8.93
C PHE A 508 0.28 -21.36 -9.13
N PRO A 509 1.35 -21.50 -9.93
CA PRO A 509 1.92 -22.78 -10.37
C PRO A 509 2.30 -23.77 -9.26
N GLY A 510 2.33 -23.36 -7.99
CA GLY A 510 2.74 -24.20 -6.86
C GLY A 510 1.64 -25.07 -6.22
N SER A 511 0.35 -24.83 -6.47
CA SER A 511 -0.72 -25.49 -5.69
C SER A 511 -0.99 -26.97 -6.03
N ARG A 512 -0.28 -27.54 -7.00
CA ARG A 512 -0.36 -28.97 -7.33
C ARG A 512 0.59 -29.85 -6.52
N LYS A 513 1.55 -29.28 -5.77
CA LYS A 513 2.66 -30.04 -5.18
C LYS A 513 2.48 -30.49 -3.74
N PHE A 514 1.36 -30.15 -3.09
CA PHE A 514 1.04 -30.65 -1.75
C PHE A 514 -0.36 -31.22 -1.78
N ARG A 515 -0.44 -32.52 -2.03
CA ARG A 515 -1.64 -33.32 -1.87
C ARG A 515 -1.35 -34.39 -0.84
#